data_AF-A0A4X1UA57-F1
#
_entry.id   AF-A0A4X1UA57-F1
#
_cell.length_a   1.000
_cell.length_b   1.000
_cell.length_c   1.000
_cell.angle_alpha   90.00
_cell.angle_beta   90.00
_cell.angle_gamma   90.00
#
_symmetry.space_group_name_H-M   'P 1'
#
loop_
_entity.id
_entity.type
_entity.pdbx_description
1 polymer ?
#
loop_
_entity_poly.entity_id
_entity_poly.type
_entity_poly.pdbx_seq_one_letter_code
_entity_poly.pdbx_strand_id
1 'polypeptide(L)'
;MDGEPRAGAATPSRGPAGAGRGAGGVRAPLSSRGLRCLQLQGREGGAARSLRRSLAPGPCPAEEQPRGWWFSEQEADVFSALEEPTVCRGLEEALGTVAQALKKLGPFDGILGFSQGAALAALVCALGQAGDPRFPLPRFIILVSGFCPRGLGLKEPILQGPLSLPSLHVFGDTDRVIPSQESMQLCSRFAGAITLTHSGGHFIPAAAPQRQAYLKFLDQFSE
;
A
#
# COMPACT_ATOMS: atom_id res chain seq x y z
N MET A 1 -30.19 -62.42 -18.76
CA MET A 1 -31.04 -61.46 -18.04
C MET A 1 -30.18 -60.82 -16.97
N ASP A 2 -29.34 -59.88 -17.39
CA ASP A 2 -29.59 -58.42 -17.34
C ASP A 2 -29.25 -57.92 -15.94
N GLY A 3 -28.31 -57.02 -15.69
CA GLY A 3 -27.43 -56.18 -16.49
C GLY A 3 -26.74 -55.26 -15.47
N GLU A 4 -25.45 -55.01 -15.61
CA GLU A 4 -24.64 -54.19 -14.69
C GLU A 4 -25.23 -52.79 -14.45
N PRO A 5 -25.13 -52.22 -13.23
CA PRO A 5 -25.25 -50.80 -13.04
C PRO A 5 -23.91 -50.10 -13.36
N ARG A 6 -23.98 -49.24 -14.37
CA ARG A 6 -22.89 -48.39 -14.89
C ARG A 6 -22.22 -47.52 -13.84
N ALA A 7 -20.90 -47.40 -13.99
CA ALA A 7 -20.05 -46.42 -13.33
C ALA A 7 -20.60 -44.99 -13.46
N GLY A 8 -20.81 -44.33 -12.32
CA GLY A 8 -21.10 -42.91 -12.24
C GLY A 8 -19.84 -42.11 -12.60
N ALA A 9 -19.89 -41.40 -13.73
CA ALA A 9 -18.87 -40.44 -14.11
C ALA A 9 -18.90 -39.26 -13.12
N ALA A 10 -17.86 -39.14 -12.30
CA ALA A 10 -17.61 -37.95 -11.50
C ALA A 10 -17.32 -36.79 -12.45
N THR A 11 -18.27 -35.85 -12.53
CA THR A 11 -18.06 -34.55 -13.16
C THR A 11 -17.05 -33.77 -12.32
N PRO A 12 -15.97 -33.22 -12.89
CA PRO A 12 -15.10 -32.32 -12.13
C PRO A 12 -15.90 -31.06 -11.83
N SER A 13 -16.10 -30.81 -10.54
CA SER A 13 -16.63 -29.56 -10.02
C SER A 13 -15.73 -28.42 -10.51
N ARG A 14 -16.25 -27.61 -11.42
CA ARG A 14 -15.69 -26.30 -11.73
C ARG A 14 -15.81 -25.46 -10.46
N GLY A 15 -14.74 -25.41 -9.68
CA GLY A 15 -14.57 -24.38 -8.66
C GLY A 15 -14.67 -23.00 -9.30
N PRO A 16 -15.15 -21.98 -8.58
CA PRO A 16 -15.27 -20.65 -9.14
C PRO A 16 -13.86 -20.12 -9.43
N ALA A 17 -13.49 -20.08 -10.71
CA ALA A 17 -12.45 -19.23 -11.22
C ALA A 17 -13.00 -17.79 -11.21
N GLY A 18 -12.80 -17.09 -10.09
CA GLY A 18 -13.04 -15.65 -9.97
C GLY A 18 -11.73 -14.99 -9.57
N ALA A 19 -11.05 -14.42 -10.56
CA ALA A 19 -9.76 -13.77 -10.44
C ALA A 19 -9.72 -12.74 -9.30
N GLY A 20 -8.69 -12.82 -8.45
CA GLY A 20 -8.30 -11.72 -7.57
C GLY A 20 -8.00 -10.48 -8.41
N ARG A 21 -8.79 -9.43 -8.19
CA ARG A 21 -8.71 -8.14 -8.89
C ARG A 21 -8.47 -7.09 -7.83
N GLY A 22 -7.24 -6.56 -7.80
CA GLY A 22 -6.84 -5.50 -6.86
C GLY A 22 -5.43 -5.70 -6.30
N ALA A 23 -4.40 -5.76 -7.14
CA ALA A 23 -3.02 -5.75 -6.66
C ALA A 23 -2.41 -4.37 -6.89
N GLY A 24 -2.27 -3.59 -5.82
CA GLY A 24 -1.39 -2.42 -5.79
C GLY A 24 0.03 -2.78 -6.26
N GLY A 25 0.78 -1.79 -6.72
CA GLY A 25 2.08 -2.03 -7.33
C GLY A 25 3.20 -2.18 -6.31
N VAL A 26 3.76 -3.40 -6.17
CA VAL A 26 5.13 -3.58 -5.64
C VAL A 26 6.10 -3.27 -6.77
N ARG A 27 7.03 -2.33 -6.56
CA ARG A 27 8.11 -2.07 -7.52
C ARG A 27 9.44 -2.58 -6.98
N ALA A 28 10.33 -2.93 -7.92
CA ALA A 28 11.71 -3.28 -7.66
C ALA A 28 12.41 -2.18 -6.82
N PRO A 29 13.44 -2.53 -6.03
CA PRO A 29 14.04 -1.59 -5.10
C PRO A 29 14.60 -0.35 -5.78
N LEU A 30 14.35 0.81 -5.18
CA LEU A 30 15.20 1.97 -5.42
C LEU A 30 16.52 1.72 -4.69
N SER A 31 17.63 1.86 -5.43
CA SER A 31 18.98 1.87 -4.86
C SER A 31 19.47 3.30 -4.76
N SER A 32 19.76 3.75 -3.54
CA SER A 32 20.46 5.00 -3.28
C SER A 32 21.50 4.73 -2.20
N ARG A 33 22.76 5.06 -2.46
CA ARG A 33 23.87 4.83 -1.51
C ARG A 33 23.98 3.39 -1.01
N GLY A 34 23.66 2.41 -1.87
CA GLY A 34 23.68 0.98 -1.52
C GLY A 34 22.44 0.47 -0.77
N LEU A 35 21.57 1.36 -0.27
CA LEU A 35 20.34 0.99 0.42
C LEU A 35 19.28 0.49 -0.56
N ARG A 36 18.61 -0.61 -0.24
CA ARG A 36 17.52 -1.19 -1.03
C ARG A 36 16.17 -0.95 -0.33
N CYS A 37 15.28 -0.19 -0.96
CA CYS A 37 13.95 0.06 -0.40
C CYS A 37 12.84 -0.69 -1.15
N LEU A 38 11.98 -1.41 -0.44
CA LEU A 38 10.73 -1.91 -1.00
C LEU A 38 9.74 -0.75 -1.20
N GLN A 39 9.21 -0.59 -2.42
CA GLN A 39 8.25 0.48 -2.71
C GLN A 39 6.81 -0.03 -2.79
N LEU A 40 5.93 0.56 -1.99
CA LEU A 40 4.49 0.32 -2.00
C LEU A 40 3.77 1.57 -2.53
N GLN A 41 3.31 1.53 -3.79
CA GLN A 41 2.56 2.64 -4.39
C GLN A 41 1.06 2.36 -4.35
N GLY A 42 0.28 3.23 -3.72
CA GLY A 42 -1.17 3.27 -3.92
C GLY A 42 -1.50 3.91 -5.27
N ARG A 43 -2.44 3.34 -6.03
CA ARG A 43 -3.05 3.98 -7.19
C ARG A 43 -4.54 4.17 -6.90
N GLU A 44 -4.96 5.39 -6.63
CA GLU A 44 -6.41 5.66 -6.56
C GLU A 44 -6.99 5.70 -7.97
N GLY A 45 -8.05 4.92 -8.17
CA GLY A 45 -8.94 5.06 -9.32
C GLY A 45 -9.79 6.32 -9.14
N GLY A 46 -9.23 7.48 -9.48
CA GLY A 46 -10.00 8.70 -9.69
C GLY A 46 -10.44 8.76 -11.14
N ALA A 47 -11.75 8.85 -11.39
CA ALA A 47 -12.32 9.07 -12.71
C ALA A 47 -11.59 10.21 -13.44
N ALA A 48 -10.69 9.86 -14.36
CA ALA A 48 -10.14 10.80 -15.31
C ALA A 48 -11.28 11.15 -16.27
N ARG A 49 -12.07 12.18 -15.91
CA ARG A 49 -12.84 12.96 -16.88
C ARG A 49 -11.83 13.56 -17.85
N SER A 50 -11.53 12.80 -18.90
CA SER A 50 -10.82 13.31 -20.06
C SER A 50 -11.68 14.41 -20.66
N LEU A 51 -11.20 15.64 -20.52
CA LEU A 51 -11.67 16.78 -21.29
C LEU A 51 -11.61 16.39 -22.77
N ARG A 52 -12.78 16.31 -23.39
CA ARG A 52 -12.97 16.01 -24.81
C ARG A 52 -12.00 16.82 -25.66
N ARG A 53 -11.26 16.13 -26.53
CA ARG A 53 -11.09 16.60 -27.91
C ARG A 53 -11.14 15.43 -28.87
N SER A 54 -12.04 15.57 -29.84
CA SER A 54 -12.52 14.60 -30.81
C SER A 54 -11.48 14.25 -31.88
N LEU A 55 -11.49 12.99 -32.36
CA LEU A 55 -11.63 12.53 -33.76
C LEU A 55 -10.80 11.27 -34.08
N ALA A 56 -11.39 10.08 -33.93
CA ALA A 56 -11.25 8.87 -34.79
C ALA A 56 -11.74 7.59 -34.05
N PRO A 57 -12.45 6.64 -34.69
CA PRO A 57 -12.83 5.38 -34.07
C PRO A 57 -11.69 4.36 -34.18
N GLY A 58 -10.80 4.33 -33.19
CA GLY A 58 -9.90 3.19 -32.94
C GLY A 58 -10.46 2.29 -31.83
N PRO A 59 -10.11 1.00 -31.79
CA PRO A 59 -10.63 0.09 -30.76
C PRO A 59 -10.28 0.62 -29.37
N CYS A 60 -11.32 0.79 -28.54
CA CYS A 60 -11.20 1.24 -27.16
C CYS A 60 -10.17 0.39 -26.41
N PRO A 61 -9.16 0.98 -25.72
CA PRO A 61 -8.36 0.20 -24.80
C PRO A 61 -9.28 -0.32 -23.69
N ALA A 62 -9.09 -1.59 -23.31
CA ALA A 62 -9.78 -2.22 -22.20
C ALA A 62 -9.75 -1.31 -20.96
N GLU A 63 -10.90 -1.16 -20.30
CA GLU A 63 -11.06 -0.36 -19.09
C GLU A 63 -9.88 -0.54 -18.14
N GLU A 64 -9.18 0.56 -17.85
CA GLU A 64 -8.11 0.57 -16.87
C GLU A 64 -8.72 0.29 -15.49
N GLN A 65 -8.59 -0.96 -15.05
CA GLN A 65 -9.05 -1.38 -13.73
C GLN A 65 -8.35 -0.55 -12.63
N PRO A 66 -9.10 -0.07 -11.63
CA PRO A 66 -8.53 0.66 -10.50
C PRO A 66 -7.56 -0.22 -9.70
N ARG A 67 -6.39 0.34 -9.36
CA ARG A 67 -5.24 -0.39 -8.77
C ARG A 67 -4.99 0.05 -7.32
N GLY A 68 -5.94 -0.27 -6.43
CA GLY A 68 -5.79 -0.14 -4.98
C GLY A 68 -5.21 -1.41 -4.34
N TRP A 69 -4.63 -1.26 -3.14
CA TRP A 69 -4.23 -2.35 -2.25
C TRP A 69 -5.42 -2.96 -1.50
N TRP A 70 -6.41 -2.13 -1.14
CA TRP A 70 -7.69 -2.57 -0.60
C TRP A 70 -8.76 -1.51 -0.90
N PHE A 71 -10.03 -1.89 -0.72
CA PHE A 71 -11.17 -1.04 -1.01
C PHE A 71 -12.13 -1.00 0.18
N SER A 72 -12.80 0.13 0.37
CA SER A 72 -13.65 0.44 1.53
C SER A 72 -15.12 0.03 1.33
N GLU A 73 -15.51 -0.37 0.11
CA GLU A 73 -16.88 -0.68 -0.28
C GLU A 73 -17.02 -2.12 -0.84
N GLN A 74 -18.20 -2.72 -0.64
CA GLN A 74 -18.47 -4.11 -1.04
C GLN A 74 -18.82 -4.26 -2.54
N GLU A 75 -19.27 -3.21 -3.21
CA GLU A 75 -19.78 -3.30 -4.59
C GLU A 75 -19.06 -2.37 -5.57
N ALA A 76 -18.15 -1.51 -5.07
CA ALA A 76 -17.41 -0.57 -5.90
C ALA A 76 -15.93 -0.54 -5.48
N ASP A 77 -15.03 -0.35 -6.46
CA ASP A 77 -13.58 -0.17 -6.24
C ASP A 77 -13.28 1.25 -5.70
N VAL A 78 -14.02 1.67 -4.68
CA VAL A 78 -13.87 2.96 -4.00
C VAL A 78 -13.05 2.74 -2.73
N PHE A 79 -11.97 3.49 -2.61
CA PHE A 79 -11.20 3.58 -1.38
C PHE A 79 -11.53 4.92 -0.71
N SER A 80 -11.93 4.86 0.55
CA SER A 80 -12.12 6.04 1.41
C SER A 80 -11.12 5.96 2.54
N ALA A 81 -10.10 6.83 2.50
CA ALA A 81 -9.05 6.88 3.50
C ALA A 81 -9.53 7.38 4.87
N LEU A 82 -10.59 8.18 4.87
CA LEU A 82 -11.06 8.96 6.03
C LEU A 82 -12.25 8.31 6.75
N GLU A 83 -12.97 7.42 6.08
CA GLU A 83 -14.10 6.70 6.67
C GLU A 83 -13.63 5.40 7.32
N GLU A 84 -14.34 4.92 8.34
CA GLU A 84 -14.13 3.56 8.84
C GLU A 84 -14.76 2.57 7.83
N PRO A 85 -13.96 1.79 7.09
CA PRO A 85 -14.53 0.82 6.16
C PRO A 85 -15.29 -0.28 6.92
N THR A 86 -16.48 -0.61 6.43
CA THR A 86 -17.26 -1.78 6.90
C THR A 86 -16.62 -3.09 6.47
N VAL A 87 -15.83 -3.08 5.38
CA VAL A 87 -15.07 -4.21 4.85
C VAL A 87 -13.74 -3.69 4.26
N CYS A 88 -12.65 -4.39 4.51
CA CYS A 88 -11.35 -4.15 3.87
C CYS A 88 -11.03 -5.27 2.86
N ARG A 89 -11.75 -5.27 1.74
CA ARG A 89 -11.54 -6.28 0.69
C ARG A 89 -10.15 -6.11 0.08
N GLY A 90 -9.39 -7.21 -0.01
CA GLY A 90 -8.07 -7.24 -0.63
C GLY A 90 -6.89 -7.08 0.33
N LEU A 91 -7.12 -6.77 1.62
CA LEU A 91 -6.02 -6.52 2.55
C LEU A 91 -5.13 -7.76 2.79
N GLU A 92 -5.71 -8.95 2.99
CA GLU A 92 -4.90 -10.17 3.15
C GLU A 92 -4.12 -10.52 1.87
N GLU A 93 -4.67 -10.20 0.69
CA GLU A 93 -3.96 -10.36 -0.59
C GLU A 93 -2.80 -9.36 -0.69
N ALA A 94 -3.02 -8.11 -0.26
CA ALA A 94 -1.99 -7.07 -0.17
C ALA A 94 -0.84 -7.51 0.76
N LEU A 95 -1.19 -7.95 1.97
CA LEU A 95 -0.25 -8.47 2.97
C LEU A 95 0.52 -9.69 2.44
N GLY A 96 -0.18 -10.62 1.79
CA GLY A 96 0.44 -11.78 1.14
C GLY A 96 1.43 -11.37 0.03
N THR A 97 1.07 -10.37 -0.77
CA THR A 97 1.94 -9.83 -1.82
C THR A 97 3.20 -9.20 -1.25
N VAL A 98 3.07 -8.40 -0.19
CA VAL A 98 4.23 -7.80 0.50
C VAL A 98 5.10 -8.88 1.13
N ALA A 99 4.53 -9.86 1.83
CA ALA A 99 5.27 -10.97 2.43
C ALA A 99 6.07 -11.76 1.39
N GLN A 100 5.48 -12.03 0.22
CA GLN A 100 6.17 -12.70 -0.88
C GLN A 100 7.31 -11.85 -1.45
N ALA A 101 7.11 -10.54 -1.57
CA ALA A 101 8.16 -9.63 -2.04
C ALA A 101 9.34 -9.59 -1.05
N LEU A 102 9.07 -9.43 0.25
CA LEU A 102 10.09 -9.46 1.30
C LEU A 102 10.90 -10.76 1.26
N LYS A 103 10.21 -11.90 1.11
CA LYS A 103 10.85 -13.22 1.04
C LYS A 103 11.70 -13.43 -0.22
N LYS A 104 11.19 -13.04 -1.40
CA LYS A 104 11.82 -13.36 -2.69
C LYS A 104 12.86 -12.35 -3.13
N LEU A 105 12.68 -11.08 -2.77
CA LEU A 105 13.46 -9.95 -3.30
C LEU A 105 14.31 -9.28 -2.22
N GLY A 106 14.10 -9.62 -0.94
CA GLY A 106 14.91 -9.13 0.17
C GLY A 106 16.39 -9.58 0.09
N PRO A 107 17.25 -9.13 1.02
CA PRO A 107 16.92 -8.22 2.11
C PRO A 107 16.69 -6.78 1.61
N PHE A 108 15.79 -6.07 2.27
CA PHE A 108 15.56 -4.64 2.07
C PHE A 108 15.97 -3.89 3.33
N ASP A 109 16.63 -2.75 3.16
CA ASP A 109 17.01 -1.86 4.27
C ASP A 109 15.82 -1.03 4.75
N GLY A 110 14.91 -0.68 3.84
CA GLY A 110 13.79 0.21 4.13
C GLY A 110 12.52 -0.13 3.37
N ILE A 111 11.41 0.46 3.80
CA ILE A 111 10.14 0.46 3.06
C ILE A 111 9.75 1.90 2.75
N LEU A 112 9.37 2.19 1.51
CA LEU A 112 8.80 3.45 1.10
C LEU A 112 7.35 3.23 0.65
N GLY A 113 6.40 3.85 1.34
CA GLY A 113 4.99 3.82 0.98
C GLY A 113 4.47 5.19 0.53
N PHE A 114 3.55 5.20 -0.44
CA PHE A 114 2.81 6.40 -0.84
C PHE A 114 1.30 6.19 -0.71
N SER A 115 0.60 7.15 -0.10
CA SER A 115 -0.85 7.15 0.11
C SER A 115 -1.30 5.86 0.81
N GLN A 116 -2.18 5.08 0.19
CA GLN A 116 -2.56 3.77 0.69
C GLN A 116 -1.38 2.82 0.90
N GLY A 117 -0.34 2.89 0.06
CA GLY A 117 0.89 2.12 0.26
C GLY A 117 1.67 2.54 1.52
N ALA A 118 1.54 3.79 1.96
CA ALA A 118 2.10 4.25 3.24
C ALA A 118 1.34 3.66 4.44
N ALA A 119 0.01 3.64 4.35
CA ALA A 119 -0.82 2.96 5.35
C ALA A 119 -0.50 1.45 5.43
N LEU A 120 -0.31 0.79 4.27
CA LEU A 120 0.10 -0.62 4.22
C LEU A 120 1.47 -0.86 4.84
N ALA A 121 2.45 -0.01 4.50
CA ALA A 121 3.81 -0.12 5.01
C ALA A 121 3.83 0.00 6.54
N ALA A 122 3.05 0.93 7.10
CA ALA A 122 2.90 1.08 8.55
C ALA A 122 2.28 -0.17 9.19
N LEU A 123 1.25 -0.75 8.56
CA LEU A 123 0.60 -1.98 9.05
C LEU A 123 1.55 -3.17 9.03
N VAL A 124 2.30 -3.34 7.95
CA VAL A 124 3.32 -4.39 7.81
C VAL A 124 4.36 -4.28 8.92
N CYS A 125 4.85 -3.07 9.21
CA CYS A 125 5.81 -2.86 10.29
C CYS A 125 5.21 -3.13 11.67
N ALA A 126 3.93 -2.78 11.89
CA ALA A 126 3.25 -3.07 13.15
C ALA A 126 3.04 -4.57 13.37
N LEU A 127 2.65 -5.31 12.33
CA LEU A 127 2.55 -6.77 12.38
C LEU A 127 3.91 -7.42 12.66
N GLY A 128 4.97 -6.94 12.01
CA GLY A 128 6.35 -7.39 12.26
C GLY A 128 6.80 -7.13 13.69
N GLN A 129 6.52 -5.93 14.23
CA GLN A 129 6.84 -5.59 15.62
C GLN A 129 6.02 -6.43 16.62
N ALA A 130 4.78 -6.80 16.28
CA ALA A 130 3.95 -7.71 17.05
C ALA A 130 4.38 -9.20 16.95
N GLY A 131 5.43 -9.51 16.17
CA GLY A 131 6.03 -10.84 16.08
C GLY A 131 5.56 -11.67 14.89
N ASP A 132 4.87 -11.09 13.90
CA ASP A 132 4.52 -11.81 12.68
C ASP A 132 5.79 -12.11 11.84
N PRO A 133 6.19 -13.39 11.68
CA PRO A 133 7.42 -13.74 11.00
C PRO A 133 7.40 -13.48 9.49
N ARG A 134 6.23 -13.17 8.91
CA ARG A 134 6.11 -12.78 7.49
C ARG A 134 6.74 -11.42 7.21
N PHE A 135 6.88 -10.57 8.23
CA PHE A 135 7.21 -9.16 8.10
C PHE A 135 8.44 -8.80 8.94
N PRO A 136 9.67 -9.15 8.50
CA PRO A 136 10.89 -8.69 9.17
C PRO A 136 10.94 -7.16 9.20
N LEU A 137 11.31 -6.59 10.34
CA LEU A 137 11.39 -5.14 10.51
C LEU A 137 12.52 -4.54 9.66
N PRO A 138 12.24 -3.53 8.83
CA PRO A 138 13.28 -2.81 8.11
C PRO A 138 14.07 -1.89 9.05
N ARG A 139 15.23 -1.40 8.59
CA ARG A 139 16.04 -0.41 9.34
C ARG A 139 15.35 0.95 9.42
N PHE A 140 14.52 1.28 8.43
CA PHE A 140 13.75 2.52 8.39
C PHE A 140 12.48 2.42 7.53
N ILE A 141 11.60 3.40 7.66
CA ILE A 141 10.41 3.55 6.80
C ILE A 141 10.23 4.99 6.33
N ILE A 142 9.77 5.17 5.10
CA ILE A 142 9.42 6.47 4.52
C ILE A 142 7.95 6.42 4.10
N LEU A 143 7.14 7.30 4.68
CA LEU A 143 5.69 7.32 4.50
C LEU A 143 5.27 8.65 3.89
N VAL A 144 4.82 8.62 2.64
CA VAL A 144 4.41 9.83 1.91
C VAL A 144 2.90 9.88 1.77
N SER A 145 2.26 10.98 2.19
CA SER A 145 0.81 11.15 2.29
C SER A 145 0.11 9.97 2.95
N GLY A 146 0.69 9.42 4.02
CA GLY A 146 0.13 8.27 4.75
C GLY A 146 -0.96 8.66 5.75
N PHE A 147 -1.75 7.66 6.15
CA PHE A 147 -2.80 7.79 7.16
C PHE A 147 -2.89 6.48 7.98
N CYS A 148 -3.50 6.52 9.15
CA CYS A 148 -3.74 5.32 9.95
C CYS A 148 -4.72 4.38 9.23
N PRO A 149 -4.40 3.10 8.99
CA PRO A 149 -5.39 2.12 8.54
C PRO A 149 -6.61 2.12 9.47
N ARG A 150 -7.81 2.30 8.90
CA ARG A 150 -9.09 2.32 9.61
C ARG A 150 -9.88 1.06 9.28
N GLY A 151 -10.83 0.71 10.16
CA GLY A 151 -11.84 -0.33 9.94
C GLY A 151 -11.24 -1.72 9.74
N LEU A 152 -11.22 -2.50 10.81
CA LEU A 152 -11.02 -3.94 10.92
C LEU A 152 -10.87 -4.20 12.43
N GLY A 153 -11.03 -5.44 12.87
CA GLY A 153 -10.37 -5.92 14.09
C GLY A 153 -8.84 -5.95 13.95
N LEU A 154 -8.26 -4.88 13.37
CA LEU A 154 -6.85 -4.50 13.28
C LEU A 154 -6.57 -3.30 14.21
N LYS A 155 -7.48 -3.04 15.16
CA LYS A 155 -7.24 -2.08 16.23
C LYS A 155 -6.08 -2.54 17.13
N GLU A 156 -5.55 -3.75 16.94
CA GLU A 156 -4.62 -4.33 17.87
C GLU A 156 -3.14 -3.99 17.55
N PRO A 157 -2.57 -4.13 16.33
CA PRO A 157 -1.11 -3.99 16.20
C PRO A 157 -0.59 -2.55 16.08
N ILE A 158 -1.19 -1.70 15.23
CA ILE A 158 -0.79 -0.27 15.09
C ILE A 158 -1.17 0.56 16.33
N LEU A 159 -2.20 0.15 17.08
CA LEU A 159 -2.70 0.92 18.23
C LEU A 159 -2.18 0.42 19.59
N GLN A 160 -1.47 -0.71 19.66
CA GLN A 160 -0.94 -1.24 20.93
C GLN A 160 0.27 -0.47 21.48
N GLY A 161 0.98 0.30 20.65
CA GLY A 161 2.11 1.11 21.11
C GLY A 161 2.85 1.80 19.96
N PRO A 162 3.78 2.71 20.27
CA PRO A 162 4.58 3.35 19.23
C PRO A 162 5.47 2.33 18.52
N LEU A 163 5.55 2.44 17.20
CA LEU A 163 6.52 1.76 16.37
C LEU A 163 7.90 2.32 16.65
N SER A 164 8.84 1.43 16.97
CA SER A 164 10.18 1.78 17.44
C SER A 164 11.19 2.02 16.32
N LEU A 165 10.83 1.73 15.07
CA LEU A 165 11.71 1.93 13.91
C LEU A 165 11.77 3.41 13.49
N PRO A 166 12.94 3.89 13.01
CA PRO A 166 13.07 5.22 12.44
C PRO A 166 12.11 5.45 11.26
N SER A 167 11.37 6.56 11.30
CA SER A 167 10.41 6.92 10.25
C SER A 167 10.56 8.35 9.75
N LEU A 168 10.36 8.52 8.43
CA LEU A 168 10.21 9.82 7.78
C LEU A 168 8.79 9.94 7.23
N HIS A 169 8.03 10.91 7.72
CA HIS A 169 6.66 11.20 7.29
C HIS A 169 6.65 12.44 6.40
N VAL A 170 6.19 12.29 5.17
CA VAL A 170 6.16 13.36 4.18
C VAL A 170 4.72 13.65 3.77
N PHE A 171 4.29 14.90 3.81
CA PHE A 171 2.92 15.24 3.42
C PHE A 171 2.80 16.70 2.96
N GLY A 172 1.80 16.95 2.11
CA GLY A 172 1.52 18.25 1.53
C GLY A 172 0.57 19.08 2.38
N ASP A 173 0.81 20.39 2.45
CA ASP A 173 -0.05 21.35 3.17
C ASP A 173 -1.40 21.56 2.46
N THR A 174 -1.47 21.26 1.16
CA THR A 174 -2.68 21.42 0.34
C THR A 174 -3.22 20.07 -0.17
N ASP A 175 -2.80 18.96 0.45
CA ASP A 175 -3.28 17.63 0.14
C ASP A 175 -4.78 17.51 0.51
N ARG A 176 -5.62 17.36 -0.52
CA ARG A 176 -7.08 17.21 -0.38
C ARG A 176 -7.54 15.75 -0.36
N VAL A 177 -6.63 14.82 -0.65
CA VAL A 177 -6.91 13.38 -0.61
C VAL A 177 -6.66 12.89 0.81
N ILE A 178 -5.46 13.16 1.32
CA ILE A 178 -5.05 12.84 2.68
C ILE A 178 -4.66 14.15 3.38
N PRO A 179 -5.58 14.79 4.12
CA PRO A 179 -5.28 16.01 4.86
C PRO A 179 -4.10 15.80 5.81
N SER A 180 -3.25 16.82 5.98
CA SER A 180 -2.01 16.72 6.77
C SER A 180 -2.23 16.20 8.20
N GLN A 181 -3.41 16.45 8.78
CA GLN A 181 -3.80 15.94 10.09
C GLN A 181 -3.76 14.40 10.17
N GLU A 182 -4.13 13.72 9.09
CA GLU A 182 -4.12 12.25 8.99
C GLU A 182 -2.69 11.69 8.99
N SER A 183 -1.80 12.33 8.24
CA SER A 183 -0.38 12.00 8.24
C SER A 183 0.28 12.29 9.59
N MET A 184 -0.15 13.35 10.28
CA MET A 184 0.28 13.66 11.65
C MET A 184 -0.21 12.63 12.67
N GLN A 185 -1.45 12.14 12.53
CA GLN A 185 -1.96 11.05 13.37
C GLN A 185 -1.18 9.75 13.17
N LEU A 186 -0.80 9.43 11.92
CA LEU A 186 0.08 8.30 11.66
C LEU A 186 1.48 8.54 12.23
N CYS A 187 2.01 9.75 12.10
CA CYS A 187 3.30 10.15 12.67
C CYS A 187 3.36 9.96 14.18
N SER A 188 2.28 10.25 14.92
CA SER A 188 2.24 10.06 16.37
C SER A 188 2.29 8.59 16.81
N ARG A 189 2.22 7.64 15.86
CA ARG A 189 2.37 6.20 16.11
C ARG A 189 3.81 5.73 16.00
N PHE A 190 4.77 6.60 15.70
CA PHE A 190 6.19 6.25 15.58
C PHE A 190 7.01 7.02 16.62
N ALA A 191 7.89 6.32 17.34
CA ALA A 191 8.80 6.94 18.29
C ALA A 191 9.91 7.69 17.54
N GLY A 192 10.11 8.98 17.85
CA GLY A 192 11.17 9.78 17.23
C GLY A 192 10.97 10.06 15.74
N ALA A 193 9.73 10.01 15.27
CA ALA A 193 9.38 10.26 13.87
C ALA A 193 9.84 11.64 13.38
N ILE A 194 10.36 11.69 12.15
CA ILE A 194 10.76 12.92 11.47
C ILE A 194 9.68 13.30 10.48
N THR A 195 9.31 14.59 10.43
CA THR A 195 8.35 15.12 9.46
C THR A 195 9.04 15.96 8.38
N LEU A 196 8.50 15.90 7.16
CA LEU A 196 8.89 16.73 6.03
C LEU A 196 7.62 17.23 5.34
N THR A 197 7.37 18.52 5.37
CA THR A 197 6.21 19.11 4.69
C THR A 197 6.59 19.73 3.35
N HIS A 198 5.59 19.94 2.49
CA HIS A 198 5.72 20.72 1.28
C HIS A 198 4.41 21.45 0.96
N SER A 199 4.49 22.57 0.25
CA SER A 199 3.32 23.41 -0.08
C SER A 199 2.37 22.80 -1.12
N GLY A 200 2.61 21.57 -1.55
CA GLY A 200 1.89 20.90 -2.64
C GLY A 200 0.71 20.04 -2.15
N GLY A 201 0.04 19.38 -3.10
CA GLY A 201 -1.03 18.42 -2.85
C GLY A 201 -0.54 16.97 -2.73
N HIS A 202 -1.32 16.03 -3.24
CA HIS A 202 -1.10 14.58 -3.08
C HIS A 202 -0.04 13.99 -4.04
N PHE A 203 1.25 14.18 -3.72
CA PHE A 203 2.35 13.63 -4.52
C PHE A 203 3.64 13.46 -3.70
N ILE A 204 4.63 12.75 -4.26
CA ILE A 204 5.97 12.63 -3.67
C ILE A 204 6.82 13.85 -4.07
N PRO A 205 7.23 14.73 -3.13
CA PRO A 205 7.98 15.93 -3.49
C PRO A 205 9.40 15.61 -3.94
N ALA A 206 9.79 16.13 -5.11
CA ALA A 206 11.11 15.91 -5.72
C ALA A 206 11.96 17.17 -5.88
N ALA A 207 11.50 18.31 -5.33
CA ALA A 207 12.26 19.55 -5.35
C ALA A 207 13.54 19.45 -4.49
N ALA A 208 14.54 20.28 -4.80
CA ALA A 208 15.87 20.18 -4.21
C ALA A 208 15.88 20.18 -2.66
N PRO A 209 15.12 21.03 -1.95
CA PRO A 209 15.09 21.01 -0.49
C PRO A 209 14.57 19.68 0.08
N GLN A 210 13.49 19.14 -0.50
CA GLN A 210 12.91 17.87 -0.06
C GLN A 210 13.83 16.69 -0.37
N ARG A 211 14.48 16.68 -1.55
CA ARG A 211 15.52 15.69 -1.86
C ARG A 211 16.65 15.70 -0.84
N GLN A 212 17.12 16.88 -0.43
CA GLN A 212 18.16 16.99 0.59
C GLN A 212 17.69 16.42 1.94
N ALA A 213 16.43 16.63 2.31
CA ALA A 213 15.85 16.04 3.52
C ALA A 213 15.78 14.51 3.46
N TYR A 214 15.35 13.93 2.33
CA TYR A 214 15.40 12.47 2.12
C TYR A 214 16.82 11.94 2.26
N LEU A 215 17.79 12.59 1.61
CA LEU A 215 19.20 12.18 1.71
C LEU A 215 19.72 12.25 3.14
N LYS A 216 19.45 13.35 3.86
CA LYS A 216 19.84 13.50 5.27
C LYS A 216 19.25 12.42 6.17
N PHE A 217 18.03 11.98 5.88
CA PHE A 217 17.42 10.86 6.59
C PHE A 217 18.13 9.53 6.27
N LEU A 218 18.32 9.24 4.98
CA LEU A 218 18.95 8.01 4.50
C LEU A 218 20.43 7.87 4.92
N ASP A 219 21.14 8.99 5.04
CA ASP A 219 22.55 9.03 5.47
C ASP A 219 22.78 8.47 6.88
N GLN A 220 21.73 8.33 7.70
CA GLN A 220 21.80 7.68 9.02
C GLN A 220 21.95 6.15 8.92
N PHE A 221 21.75 5.58 7.74
CA PHE A 221 21.72 4.12 7.51
C PHE A 221 22.74 3.65 6.46
N SER A 222 23.32 4.58 5.70
CA SER A 222 24.40 4.30 4.75
C SER A 222 25.72 4.14 5.50
N GLU A 223 26.26 2.92 5.46
CA GLU A 223 27.66 2.61 5.78
C GLU A 223 28.47 2.46 4.50
#